data_AF-A0A662XV49-F1
#
_entry.id   AF-A0A662XV49-F1
#
_cell.length_a   1.000
_cell.length_b   1.000
_cell.length_c   1.000
_cell.angle_alpha   90.00
_cell.angle_beta   90.00
_cell.angle_gamma   90.00
#
_symmetry.space_group_name_H-M   'P 1'
#
loop_
_entity.id
_entity.type
_entity.pdbx_description
1 polymer ?
#
loop_
_entity_poly.entity_id
_entity_poly.type
_entity_poly.pdbx_seq_one_letter_code
_entity_poly.pdbx_strand_id
1 'polypeptide(L)'
;MDLSELPLDVPVILQSVHIKKNLQNPFGSKHARCLHDNKDAYEEVILRRVGEDKVVIESARNGRFLQVRTNGSWYFDAKEAGAWELFTMETDTDCRLYFVSCHTGNTLQCTGNGVAQCTSGNRGDWEAW
;
A
#
# COMPACT_ATOMS: atom_id res chain seq x y z
N MET A 1 -12.83 6.02 -11.19
CA MET A 1 -13.32 4.68 -10.79
C MET A 1 -14.18 4.84 -9.55
N ASP A 2 -15.24 4.05 -9.37
CA ASP A 2 -15.91 3.99 -8.07
C ASP A 2 -15.10 3.08 -7.15
N LEU A 3 -14.62 3.60 -6.02
CA LEU A 3 -13.85 2.82 -5.03
C LEU A 3 -14.68 1.69 -4.41
N SER A 4 -16.01 1.73 -4.54
CA SER A 4 -16.90 0.64 -4.11
C SER A 4 -16.75 -0.64 -4.96
N GLU A 5 -16.21 -0.51 -6.17
CA GLU A 5 -16.00 -1.63 -7.11
C GLU A 5 -14.65 -2.32 -6.91
N LEU A 6 -13.80 -1.81 -6.02
CA LEU A 6 -12.50 -2.42 -5.76
C LEU A 6 -12.65 -3.82 -5.15
N PRO A 7 -11.80 -4.79 -5.55
CA PRO A 7 -11.78 -6.12 -4.97
C PRO A 7 -11.23 -6.07 -3.53
N LEU A 8 -12.14 -5.87 -2.58
CA LEU A 8 -11.86 -5.92 -1.13
C LEU A 8 -11.94 -7.35 -0.60
N ASP A 9 -11.24 -7.61 0.50
CA ASP A 9 -11.25 -8.89 1.24
C ASP A 9 -10.81 -10.13 0.43
N VAL A 10 -10.19 -9.92 -0.73
CA VAL A 10 -9.55 -10.95 -1.56
C VAL A 10 -8.10 -10.57 -1.86
N PRO A 11 -7.22 -11.55 -2.16
CA PRO A 11 -5.85 -11.26 -2.59
C PRO A 11 -5.81 -10.45 -3.90
N VAL A 12 -5.01 -9.38 -3.89
CA VAL A 12 -4.78 -8.47 -5.02
C VAL A 12 -3.29 -8.12 -5.11
N ILE A 13 -2.91 -7.50 -6.22
CA ILE A 13 -1.56 -6.97 -6.43
C ILE A 13 -1.66 -5.45 -6.53
N LEU A 14 -0.92 -4.73 -5.69
CA LEU A 14 -0.74 -3.29 -5.83
C LEU A 14 0.52 -3.03 -6.66
N GLN A 15 0.34 -2.56 -7.89
CA GLN A 15 1.44 -2.30 -8.83
C GLN A 15 1.68 -0.80 -8.95
N SER A 16 2.89 -0.34 -8.65
CA SER A 16 3.22 1.07 -8.91
C SER A 16 3.06 1.39 -10.40
N VAL A 17 2.25 2.41 -10.68
CA VAL A 17 1.99 2.89 -12.05
C VAL A 17 3.28 3.39 -12.71
N HIS A 18 4.16 4.04 -11.97
CA HIS A 18 5.39 4.61 -12.53
C HIS A 18 6.47 3.57 -12.81
N ILE A 19 6.89 2.81 -11.78
CA ILE A 19 8.04 1.89 -11.94
C ILE A 19 7.66 0.50 -12.43
N LYS A 20 6.35 0.20 -12.53
CA LYS A 20 5.80 -1.10 -12.94
C LYS A 20 6.31 -2.26 -12.09
N LYS A 21 6.48 -2.03 -10.78
CA LYS A 21 6.85 -3.03 -9.77
C LYS A 21 5.77 -3.10 -8.71
N ASN A 22 5.69 -4.23 -8.03
CA ASN A 22 4.58 -4.55 -7.14
C ASN A 22 4.99 -4.36 -5.68
N LEU A 23 4.06 -3.91 -4.84
CA LEU A 23 4.26 -3.87 -3.40
C LEU A 23 4.50 -5.29 -2.91
N GLN A 24 5.60 -5.49 -2.19
CA GLN A 24 5.95 -6.80 -1.65
C GLN A 24 6.19 -6.72 -0.14
N ASN A 25 5.70 -7.73 0.57
CA ASN A 25 6.27 -8.12 1.84
C ASN A 25 7.36 -9.18 1.54
N PRO A 26 8.66 -8.86 1.67
CA PRO A 26 9.73 -9.82 1.35
C PRO A 26 9.92 -10.88 2.45
N PHE A 27 10.51 -12.03 2.09
CA PHE A 27 11.00 -13.01 3.07
C PHE A 27 12.16 -12.44 3.90
N GLY A 28 12.24 -12.82 5.17
CA GLY A 28 13.35 -12.42 6.06
C GLY A 28 13.38 -10.94 6.47
N SER A 29 12.47 -10.11 5.97
CA SER A 29 12.36 -8.70 6.33
C SER A 29 10.91 -8.27 6.47
N LYS A 30 10.68 -7.32 7.37
CA LYS A 30 9.39 -6.67 7.55
C LYS A 30 9.25 -5.41 6.70
N HIS A 31 10.35 -4.85 6.20
CA HIS A 31 10.31 -3.66 5.35
C HIS A 31 9.58 -3.97 4.05
N ALA A 32 8.57 -3.17 3.73
CA ALA A 32 7.93 -3.25 2.43
C ALA A 32 8.88 -2.75 1.33
N ARG A 33 8.79 -3.36 0.16
CA ARG A 33 9.62 -3.03 -1.02
C ARG A 33 8.77 -3.08 -2.29
N CYS A 34 9.33 -2.66 -3.42
CA CYS A 34 8.81 -2.97 -4.74
C CYS A 34 9.97 -3.30 -5.68
N LEU A 35 10.45 -4.55 -5.65
CA LEU A 35 11.65 -4.95 -6.41
C LEU A 35 11.31 -5.60 -7.74
N HIS A 36 10.21 -6.35 -7.77
CA HIS A 36 9.81 -7.17 -8.91
C HIS A 36 8.34 -6.92 -9.28
N ASP A 37 7.96 -7.36 -10.47
CA ASP A 37 6.60 -7.38 -10.99
C ASP A 37 5.97 -8.78 -10.86
N ASN A 38 6.55 -9.61 -10.00
CA ASN A 38 6.01 -10.91 -9.59
C ASN A 38 4.60 -10.77 -9.01
N LYS A 39 3.79 -11.81 -9.18
CA LYS A 39 2.42 -11.86 -8.66
C LYS A 39 2.26 -13.10 -7.81
N ASP A 40 3.24 -13.31 -6.93
CA ASP A 40 3.29 -14.47 -6.06
C ASP A 40 2.98 -14.09 -4.61
N ALA A 41 3.14 -15.05 -3.70
CA ALA A 41 2.77 -14.91 -2.30
C ALA A 41 3.44 -13.69 -1.61
N TYR A 42 4.57 -13.18 -2.10
CA TYR A 42 5.20 -12.01 -1.49
C TYR A 42 4.55 -10.68 -1.91
N GLU A 43 3.87 -10.62 -3.06
CA GLU A 43 3.21 -9.42 -3.57
C GLU A 43 1.71 -9.40 -3.31
N GLU A 44 1.11 -10.54 -2.98
CA GLU A 44 -0.30 -10.62 -2.64
C GLU A 44 -0.61 -9.88 -1.34
N VAL A 45 -1.50 -8.89 -1.46
CA VAL A 45 -2.06 -8.15 -0.32
C VAL A 45 -3.58 -8.22 -0.35
N ILE A 46 -4.22 -7.98 0.78
CA ILE A 46 -5.67 -7.90 0.93
C ILE A 46 -6.00 -6.49 1.40
N LEU A 47 -6.84 -5.80 0.64
CA LEU A 47 -7.42 -4.52 1.05
C LEU A 47 -8.63 -4.82 1.95
N ARG A 48 -8.54 -4.46 3.24
CA ARG A 48 -9.66 -4.60 4.17
C ARG A 48 -10.27 -3.26 4.48
N ARG A 49 -11.58 -3.15 4.31
CA ARG A 49 -12.30 -1.91 4.60
C ARG A 49 -12.41 -1.68 6.11
N VAL A 50 -12.18 -0.45 6.53
CA VAL A 50 -12.40 0.01 7.91
C VAL A 50 -13.21 1.30 7.87
N GLY A 51 -14.51 1.21 8.16
CA GLY A 51 -15.42 2.34 7.99
C GLY A 51 -15.76 2.58 6.51
N GLU A 52 -16.13 3.81 6.15
CA GLU A 52 -16.64 4.13 4.81
C GLU A 52 -15.52 4.33 3.77
N ASP A 53 -14.49 5.10 4.13
CA ASP A 53 -13.46 5.62 3.20
C ASP A 53 -12.04 5.10 3.47
N LYS A 54 -11.86 4.28 4.52
CA LYS A 54 -10.54 3.81 4.95
C LYS A 54 -10.34 2.33 4.70
N VAL A 55 -9.08 1.98 4.52
CA VAL A 55 -8.63 0.61 4.40
C VAL A 55 -7.39 0.38 5.24
N VAL A 56 -7.13 -0.89 5.51
CA VAL A 56 -5.80 -1.39 5.86
C VAL A 56 -5.31 -2.33 4.77
N ILE A 57 -4.00 -2.40 4.60
CA ILE A 57 -3.35 -3.27 3.62
C ILE A 57 -2.70 -4.42 4.38
N GLU A 58 -3.25 -5.62 4.25
CA GLU A 58 -2.73 -6.83 4.88
C GLU A 58 -1.89 -7.64 3.89
N SER A 59 -0.75 -8.15 4.31
CA SER A 59 0.00 -9.14 3.53
C SER A 59 -0.70 -10.50 3.60
N ALA A 60 -1.14 -11.01 2.45
CA ALA A 60 -1.92 -12.26 2.37
C ALA A 60 -1.13 -13.46 2.92
N ARG A 61 0.21 -13.42 2.82
CA ARG A 61 1.09 -14.54 3.21
C ARG A 61 1.18 -14.79 4.72
N ASN A 62 1.03 -13.75 5.54
CA ASN A 62 1.36 -13.82 6.97
C ASN A 62 0.43 -12.99 7.87
N GLY A 63 -0.60 -12.37 7.29
CA GLY A 63 -1.59 -11.57 7.98
C GLY A 63 -1.06 -10.35 8.71
N ARG A 64 0.10 -9.83 8.29
CA ARG A 64 0.65 -8.59 8.87
C ARG A 64 0.14 -7.39 8.10
N PHE A 65 -0.18 -6.32 8.82
CA PHE A 65 -0.64 -5.07 8.23
C PHE A 65 0.52 -4.15 7.91
N LEU A 66 0.39 -3.44 6.79
CA LEU A 66 1.29 -2.39 6.37
C LEU A 66 1.12 -1.19 7.29
N GLN A 67 2.19 -0.84 8.00
CA GLN A 67 2.24 0.33 8.87
C GLN A 67 3.20 1.38 8.29
N VAL A 68 2.86 2.65 8.43
CA VAL A 68 3.77 3.76 8.13
C VAL A 68 4.38 4.28 9.42
N ARG A 69 5.72 4.28 9.50
CA ARG A 69 6.45 4.87 10.62
C ARG A 69 6.61 6.38 10.42
N THR A 70 6.92 7.10 11.49
CA THR A 70 7.07 8.58 11.49
C THR A 70 8.12 9.10 10.50
N ASN A 71 9.14 8.30 10.19
CA ASN A 71 10.16 8.62 9.17
C ASN A 71 9.69 8.32 7.72
N GLY A 72 8.42 7.94 7.53
CA GLY A 72 7.84 7.57 6.24
C GLY A 72 8.17 6.15 5.76
N SER A 73 8.94 5.36 6.49
CA SER A 73 9.25 3.97 6.09
C SER A 73 8.08 3.02 6.39
N TRP A 74 7.96 1.97 5.57
CA TRP A 74 6.84 1.03 5.66
C TRP A 74 7.27 -0.35 6.10
N TYR A 75 6.37 -0.98 6.86
CA TYR A 75 6.60 -2.32 7.34
C TYR A 75 5.32 -3.12 7.39
N PHE A 76 5.40 -4.37 6.97
CA PHE A 76 4.42 -5.39 7.33
C PHE A 76 4.84 -6.04 8.65
N ASP A 77 4.45 -5.42 9.77
CA ASP A 77 4.77 -5.91 11.12
C ASP A 77 3.57 -5.93 12.06
N ALA A 78 2.64 -5.00 11.90
CA ALA A 78 1.49 -4.91 12.78
C ALA A 78 0.65 -6.19 12.69
N LYS A 79 0.24 -6.71 13.84
CA LYS A 79 -0.64 -7.90 13.94
C LYS A 79 -2.12 -7.53 13.97
N GLU A 80 -2.40 -6.25 14.20
CA GLU A 80 -3.73 -5.68 14.33
C GLU A 80 -3.73 -4.33 13.62
N ALA A 81 -4.88 -3.94 13.07
CA ALA A 81 -5.08 -2.63 12.46
C ALA A 81 -5.23 -1.56 13.55
N GLY A 82 -4.31 -0.60 13.59
CA GLY A 82 -4.38 0.59 14.43
C GLY A 82 -4.28 1.87 13.61
N ALA A 83 -4.02 2.99 14.29
CA ALA A 83 -3.95 4.30 13.65
C ALA A 83 -2.83 4.43 12.58
N TRP A 84 -1.83 3.55 12.61
CA TRP A 84 -0.63 3.63 11.76
C TRP A 84 -0.75 2.78 10.48
N GLU A 85 -1.75 1.91 10.44
CA GLU A 85 -2.07 0.99 9.36
C GLU A 85 -3.27 1.48 8.52
N LEU A 86 -3.90 2.57 8.94
CA LEU A 86 -5.08 3.14 8.27
C LEU A 86 -4.69 4.07 7.13
N PHE A 87 -5.34 3.87 5.99
CA PHE A 87 -5.19 4.66 4.79
C PHE A 87 -6.56 5.12 4.27
N THR A 88 -6.67 6.38 3.88
CA THR A 88 -7.76 6.84 3.02
C THR A 88 -7.42 6.49 1.59
N MET A 89 -8.36 5.90 0.86
CA MET A 89 -8.21 5.66 -0.59
C MET A 89 -8.74 6.86 -1.37
N GLU A 90 -7.95 7.34 -2.32
CA GLU A 90 -8.32 8.39 -3.26
C GLU A 90 -8.14 7.88 -4.69
N THR A 91 -8.89 8.43 -5.64
CA THR A 91 -8.71 8.14 -7.07
C THR A 91 -8.91 9.39 -7.90
N ASP A 92 -8.29 9.44 -9.08
CA ASP A 92 -8.38 10.56 -10.01
C ASP A 92 -9.21 10.21 -11.26
N THR A 93 -9.24 11.14 -12.22
CA THR A 93 -9.95 10.97 -13.50
C THR A 93 -9.37 9.86 -14.37
N ASP A 94 -8.10 9.51 -14.16
CA ASP A 94 -7.39 8.44 -14.88
C ASP A 94 -7.55 7.08 -14.16
N CYS A 95 -8.37 7.02 -13.11
CA CYS A 95 -8.60 5.85 -12.28
C CYS A 95 -7.34 5.32 -11.59
N ARG A 96 -6.35 6.18 -11.35
CA ARG A 96 -5.19 5.85 -10.53
C ARG A 96 -5.61 5.76 -9.08
N LEU A 97 -4.99 4.86 -8.32
CA LEU A 97 -5.28 4.68 -6.91
C LEU A 97 -4.18 5.30 -6.06
N TYR A 98 -4.58 6.02 -5.02
CA TYR A 98 -3.68 6.63 -4.04
C TYR A 98 -4.09 6.20 -2.64
N PHE A 99 -3.10 5.84 -1.82
CA PHE A 99 -3.32 5.51 -0.41
C PHE A 99 -2.67 6.57 0.46
N VAL A 100 -3.48 7.30 1.21
CA VAL A 100 -3.02 8.40 2.06
C VAL A 100 -2.99 7.94 3.50
N SER A 101 -1.82 7.96 4.13
CA SER A 101 -1.67 7.54 5.52
C SER A 101 -2.48 8.45 6.44
N CYS A 102 -3.40 7.87 7.21
CA CYS A 102 -4.13 8.59 8.25
C CYS A 102 -3.20 9.07 9.39
N HIS A 103 -2.00 8.47 9.52
CA HIS A 103 -1.04 8.83 10.56
C HIS A 103 -0.19 10.04 10.16
N THR A 104 0.34 10.07 8.94
CA THR A 104 1.29 11.11 8.49
C THR A 104 0.68 12.13 7.54
N GLY A 105 -0.48 11.84 6.93
CA GLY A 105 -1.08 12.65 5.86
C GLY A 105 -0.37 12.55 4.51
N ASN A 106 0.70 11.76 4.43
CA ASN A 106 1.45 11.55 3.18
C ASN A 106 0.87 10.37 2.39
N THR A 107 1.16 10.34 1.10
CA THR A 107 0.70 9.32 0.16
C THR A 107 1.73 8.21 0.02
N LEU A 108 1.25 6.99 -0.23
CA LEU A 108 2.09 5.83 -0.45
C LEU A 108 2.82 5.96 -1.80
N GLN A 109 4.16 5.92 -1.82
CA GLN A 109 4.96 5.91 -3.05
C GLN A 109 6.01 4.79 -3.07
N CYS A 110 6.47 4.48 -4.28
CA CYS A 110 7.71 3.73 -4.47
C CYS A 110 8.78 4.62 -5.10
N THR A 111 10.05 4.41 -4.75
CA THR A 111 11.19 5.07 -5.39
C THR A 111 11.74 4.24 -6.54
N GLY A 112 12.55 4.86 -7.41
CA GLY A 112 13.23 4.15 -8.50
C GLY A 112 14.17 3.01 -8.05
N ASN A 113 14.56 2.98 -6.78
CA ASN A 113 15.35 1.91 -6.18
C ASN A 113 14.50 0.81 -5.53
N GLY A 114 13.18 0.79 -5.77
CA GLY A 114 12.26 -0.21 -5.20
C GLY A 114 12.03 -0.07 -3.70
N VAL A 115 12.30 1.12 -3.13
CA VAL A 115 11.99 1.43 -1.73
C VAL A 115 10.56 1.97 -1.64
N ALA A 116 9.74 1.33 -0.83
CA ALA A 116 8.40 1.79 -0.50
C ALA A 116 8.46 2.80 0.67
N GLN A 117 7.90 4.00 0.49
CA GLN A 117 8.00 5.10 1.47
C GLN A 117 6.82 6.09 1.39
N CYS A 118 6.48 6.79 2.46
CA CYS A 118 5.33 7.69 2.57
C CYS A 118 5.80 9.04 3.13
N THR A 119 6.47 9.80 2.27
CA THR A 119 7.19 11.04 2.61
C THR A 119 6.72 12.26 1.80
N SER A 120 5.79 12.06 0.88
CA SER A 120 5.27 13.07 -0.06
C SER A 120 3.76 13.16 0.10
N GLY A 121 3.22 14.38 0.04
CA GLY A 121 1.77 14.63 -0.03
C GLY A 121 1.24 14.74 -1.46
N ASN A 122 2.00 14.29 -2.47
CA ASN A 122 1.58 14.41 -3.86
C ASN A 122 0.60 13.29 -4.27
N ARG A 123 -0.02 13.48 -5.44
CA ARG A 123 -0.83 12.48 -6.16
C ARG A 123 -0.26 12.32 -7.58
N GLY A 124 1.06 12.12 -7.66
CA GLY A 124 1.79 12.01 -8.92
C GLY A 124 1.96 10.55 -9.35
N ASP A 125 2.77 10.35 -10.39
CA ASP A 125 3.05 9.01 -10.92
C ASP A 125 3.71 8.10 -9.86
N TRP A 126 4.58 8.64 -9.00
CA TRP A 126 5.29 7.88 -7.97
C TRP A 126 4.38 7.36 -6.86
N GLU A 127 3.29 8.07 -6.60
CA GLU A 127 2.28 7.75 -5.60
C GLU A 127 1.12 6.89 -6.14
N ALA A 128 1.04 6.71 -7.46
CA ALA A 128 -0.06 5.99 -8.11
C ALA A 128 0.18 4.47 -8.16
N TRP A 129 -0.88 3.72 -7.86
CA TRP A 129 -0.95 2.25 -7.83
C TRP A 129 -2.05 1.71 -8.76
#